data_AF-A0A412W8V4-F1
#
_entry.id   AF-A0A412W8V4-F1
#
_cell.length_a   1.000
_cell.length_b   1.000
_cell.length_c   1.000
_cell.angle_alpha   90.00
_cell.angle_beta   90.00
_cell.angle_gamma   90.00
#
_symmetry.space_group_name_H-M   'P 1'
#
loop_
_entity.id
_entity.type
_entity.pdbx_description
1 polymer ?
#
loop_
_entity_poly.entity_id
_entity_poly.type
_entity_poly.pdbx_seq_one_letter_code
_entity_poly.pdbx_strand_id
1 'polypeptide(L)'
;MGRFRGVRQESLVLQRAPGYAAVCRYWIMLKCAYRMLDGMHQMETKDIAHLYEVWCFIMLKKMIEEETGISPDRIRTVQADGKFVFEFHKGTASRIQFIREDNSLIDLYYNPKFTSEDVASQLPDTVSVTVPQQPDIILRITPNDLHQEYTLTYLFDAKYRLKSDKDGCEPDLPPDDAINQMHRYRDAIFFKDKAQKDEPLKKEVIGGYILFPGDGKAEEIRKQRYYLSVGEVNIGAFPLTPHSDNKELRELLQGFVGSLLVKETDKVMEEIIPQKGMLYECPNPDVLVGVTRIPPEDWERLYQQKYVSGERIPAQFGKRKLRYFAPYFPGKGVVCYYEIEGYSVQKRNEIYASSHPLYKNDPSERLVVRLGKKYVIGEDEYFVLDNVNPYRYVNLKSLTHPVGKKIKITP
;
A
#
# COMPACT_ATOMS: atom_id res chain seq x y z
N MET A 1 35.83 28.91 37.43
CA MET A 1 35.06 27.84 38.11
C MET A 1 33.61 27.91 37.63
N GLY A 2 33.27 27.23 36.53
CA GLY A 2 31.89 27.17 36.01
C GLY A 2 31.08 26.07 36.69
N ARG A 3 29.96 26.43 37.32
CA ARG A 3 29.04 25.48 37.98
C ARG A 3 28.46 24.49 36.97
N PHE A 4 28.75 23.20 37.18
CA PHE A 4 28.12 22.08 36.46
C PHE A 4 26.61 22.09 36.76
N ARG A 5 25.78 22.42 35.76
CA ARG A 5 24.33 22.19 35.81
C ARG A 5 24.10 20.74 35.45
N GLY A 6 23.51 20.00 36.39
CA GLY A 6 23.36 18.55 36.35
C GLY A 6 22.79 18.00 35.05
N VAL A 7 23.19 16.76 34.76
CA VAL A 7 22.64 15.92 33.70
C VAL A 7 21.14 15.72 33.97
N ARG A 8 20.27 16.15 33.04
CA ARG A 8 18.81 15.97 33.13
C ARG A 8 18.49 14.48 33.36
N GLN A 9 17.59 14.18 34.28
CA GLN A 9 17.19 12.81 34.65
C GLN A 9 16.79 11.91 33.46
N GLU A 10 16.32 12.51 32.36
CA GLU A 10 16.06 11.85 31.08
C GLU A 10 17.29 11.06 30.56
N SER A 11 18.50 11.60 30.73
CA SER A 11 19.76 10.96 30.31
C SER A 11 20.16 9.76 31.18
N LEU A 12 19.66 9.65 32.42
CA LEU A 12 20.03 8.57 33.33
C LEU A 12 19.22 7.29 33.07
N VAL A 13 17.96 7.43 32.67
CA VAL A 13 17.12 6.29 32.23
C VAL A 13 17.66 5.73 30.90
N LEU A 14 18.00 6.62 29.97
CA LEU A 14 18.57 6.25 28.67
C LEU A 14 19.94 5.53 28.75
N GLN A 15 20.73 5.75 29.80
CA GLN A 15 22.02 5.08 29.99
C GLN A 15 21.90 3.65 30.54
N ARG A 16 20.73 3.26 31.08
CA ARG A 16 20.53 1.96 31.75
C ARG A 16 19.95 0.88 30.84
N ALA A 17 19.31 1.23 29.73
CA ALA A 17 18.78 0.27 28.77
C ALA A 17 19.90 -0.34 27.89
N PRO A 18 20.02 -1.68 27.77
CA PRO A 18 21.13 -2.33 27.06
C PRO A 18 21.21 -1.96 25.58
N GLY A 19 20.05 -1.80 24.92
CA GLY A 19 19.94 -1.37 23.52
C GLY A 19 20.49 0.05 23.27
N TYR A 20 20.29 0.97 24.21
CA TYR A 20 20.86 2.34 24.15
C TYR A 20 22.37 2.34 24.34
N ALA A 21 22.87 1.54 25.28
CA ALA A 21 24.29 1.47 25.56
C ALA A 21 25.09 0.99 24.33
N ALA A 22 24.51 0.13 23.48
CA ALA A 22 25.15 -0.32 22.24
C ALA A 22 25.26 0.79 21.18
N VAL A 23 24.15 1.52 20.91
CA VAL A 23 24.15 2.69 20.01
C VAL A 23 25.18 3.71 20.49
N CYS A 24 25.15 4.01 21.79
CA CYS A 24 26.05 4.96 22.42
C CYS A 24 27.51 4.48 22.40
N ARG A 25 27.79 3.19 22.58
CA ARG A 25 29.16 2.63 22.55
C ARG A 25 29.78 2.71 21.16
N TYR A 26 29.10 2.20 20.13
CA TYR A 26 29.61 2.28 18.75
C TYR A 26 29.79 3.73 18.31
N TRP A 27 28.91 4.61 18.77
CA TRP A 27 29.00 6.04 18.49
C TRP A 27 30.09 6.76 19.28
N ILE A 28 30.29 6.47 20.58
CA ILE A 28 31.46 6.96 21.33
C ILE A 28 32.74 6.51 20.62
N MET A 29 32.78 5.29 20.10
CA MET A 29 33.93 4.76 19.35
C MET A 29 34.15 5.51 18.04
N LEU A 30 33.10 5.69 17.22
CA LEU A 30 33.17 6.47 15.97
C LEU A 30 33.56 7.94 16.24
N LYS A 31 33.04 8.52 17.33
CA LYS A 31 33.34 9.87 17.76
C LYS A 31 34.75 10.02 18.34
N CYS A 32 35.28 9.02 19.03
CA CYS A 32 36.68 9.00 19.44
C CYS A 32 37.59 8.96 18.21
N ALA A 33 37.25 8.13 17.22
CA ALA A 33 37.97 8.10 15.94
C ALA A 33 37.85 9.45 15.19
N TYR A 34 36.66 10.05 15.14
CA TYR A 34 36.44 11.34 14.48
C TYR A 34 37.04 12.54 15.23
N ARG A 35 37.00 12.56 16.56
CA ARG A 35 37.68 13.58 17.40
C ARG A 35 39.19 13.50 17.34
N MET A 36 39.74 12.33 17.03
CA MET A 36 41.17 12.19 16.69
C MET A 36 41.49 12.77 15.31
N LEU A 37 40.49 12.90 14.43
CA LEU A 37 40.63 13.34 13.04
C LEU A 37 40.28 14.82 12.82
N ASP A 38 39.29 15.37 13.52
CA ASP A 38 38.87 16.76 13.35
C ASP A 38 38.31 17.37 14.65
N GLY A 39 38.64 18.64 14.86
CA GLY A 39 38.55 19.37 16.12
C GLY A 39 37.17 19.44 16.82
N MET A 40 37.24 19.96 18.04
CA MET A 40 36.24 19.89 19.10
C MET A 40 34.83 20.40 18.74
N HIS A 41 33.86 19.50 18.58
CA HIS A 41 32.42 19.80 18.70
C HIS A 41 31.78 19.10 19.93
N GLN A 42 30.98 19.86 20.70
CA GLN A 42 30.11 19.36 21.78
C GLN A 42 28.77 18.92 21.17
N MET A 43 28.26 17.76 21.57
CA MET A 43 27.07 17.13 20.99
C MET A 43 25.79 17.50 21.73
N GLU A 44 24.68 17.62 20.99
CA GLU A 44 23.31 17.68 21.53
C GLU A 44 22.56 16.35 21.31
N THR A 45 21.49 16.10 22.06
CA THR A 45 20.65 14.89 21.90
C THR A 45 19.99 14.79 20.51
N LYS A 46 19.80 15.93 19.83
CA LYS A 46 19.26 16.01 18.46
C LYS A 46 20.13 15.29 17.43
N ASP A 47 21.45 15.27 17.65
CA ASP A 47 22.39 14.60 16.74
C ASP A 47 22.23 13.09 16.81
N ILE A 48 21.98 12.54 18.00
CA ILE A 48 21.81 11.09 18.20
C ILE A 48 20.47 10.60 17.64
N ALA A 49 19.39 11.36 17.87
CA ALA A 49 18.09 11.01 17.31
C ALA A 49 18.12 10.96 15.77
N HIS A 50 18.81 11.92 15.14
CA HIS A 50 18.98 11.93 13.70
C HIS A 50 19.86 10.76 13.19
N LEU A 51 20.93 10.41 13.90
CA LEU A 51 21.73 9.24 13.53
C LEU A 51 20.94 7.94 13.65
N TYR A 52 20.09 7.82 14.67
CA TYR A 52 19.19 6.68 14.82
C TYR A 52 18.19 6.61 13.66
N GLU A 53 17.64 7.75 13.25
CA GLU A 53 16.75 7.88 12.08
C GLU A 53 17.41 7.38 10.79
N VAL A 54 18.63 7.87 10.48
CA VAL A 54 19.41 7.42 9.31
C VAL A 54 19.75 5.93 9.40
N TRP A 55 20.11 5.46 10.59
CA TRP A 55 20.41 4.05 10.80
C TRP A 55 19.18 3.16 10.56
N CYS A 56 18.00 3.54 11.06
CA CYS A 56 16.74 2.84 10.79
C CYS A 56 16.42 2.78 9.29
N PHE A 57 16.65 3.87 8.55
CA PHE A 57 16.50 3.90 7.09
C PHE A 57 17.42 2.89 6.39
N ILE A 58 18.71 2.86 6.77
CA ILE A 58 19.67 1.89 6.22
C ILE A 58 19.26 0.46 6.57
N MET A 59 18.74 0.23 7.78
CA MET A 59 18.28 -1.11 8.18
C MET A 59 17.06 -1.57 7.40
N LEU A 60 16.06 -0.72 7.18
CA LEU A 60 14.90 -1.05 6.34
C LEU A 60 15.32 -1.32 4.90
N LYS A 61 16.24 -0.53 4.33
CA LYS A 61 16.83 -0.80 3.01
C LYS A 61 17.41 -2.22 2.95
N LYS A 62 18.25 -2.59 3.93
CA LYS A 62 18.86 -3.93 3.98
C LYS A 62 17.83 -5.04 4.09
N MET A 63 16.81 -4.87 4.94
CA MET A 63 15.72 -5.84 5.07
C MET A 63 14.99 -6.03 3.73
N ILE A 64 14.69 -4.94 3.01
CA ILE A 64 14.06 -5.03 1.69
C ILE A 64 14.97 -5.76 0.69
N GLU A 65 16.29 -5.48 0.68
CA GLU A 65 17.25 -6.18 -0.18
C GLU A 65 17.29 -7.69 0.12
N GLU A 66 17.34 -8.07 1.39
CA GLU A 66 17.37 -9.46 1.84
C GLU A 66 16.05 -10.20 1.52
N GLU A 67 14.89 -9.58 1.77
CA GLU A 67 13.58 -10.18 1.53
C GLU A 67 13.23 -10.29 0.04
N THR A 68 13.72 -9.36 -0.78
CA THR A 68 13.39 -9.35 -2.21
C THR A 68 14.41 -10.08 -3.09
N GLY A 69 15.66 -10.18 -2.64
CA GLY A 69 16.75 -10.75 -3.44
C GLY A 69 17.03 -9.99 -4.75
N ILE A 70 16.55 -8.74 -4.86
CA ILE A 70 16.68 -7.95 -6.09
C ILE A 70 18.15 -7.65 -6.35
N SER A 71 18.56 -7.86 -7.60
CA SER A 71 19.94 -7.64 -8.02
C SER A 71 20.30 -6.14 -7.99
N PRO A 72 21.56 -5.77 -7.66
CA PRO A 72 21.96 -4.37 -7.48
C PRO A 72 21.73 -3.47 -8.71
N ASP A 73 21.74 -4.01 -9.92
CA ASP A 73 21.47 -3.29 -11.18
C ASP A 73 20.02 -2.82 -11.32
N ARG A 74 19.11 -3.41 -10.54
CA ARG A 74 17.67 -3.07 -10.50
C ARG A 74 17.31 -2.21 -9.29
N ILE A 75 18.33 -1.70 -8.59
CA ILE A 75 18.22 -0.75 -7.50
C ILE A 75 18.67 0.61 -8.01
N ARG A 76 17.75 1.57 -8.02
CA ARG A 76 18.00 2.94 -8.48
C ARG A 76 17.95 3.90 -7.31
N THR A 77 19.05 4.60 -7.07
CA THR A 77 19.09 5.70 -6.12
C THR A 77 18.82 7.00 -6.85
N VAL A 78 17.76 7.70 -6.45
CA VAL A 78 17.42 9.03 -6.96
C VAL A 78 17.58 10.02 -5.82
N GLN A 79 18.61 10.85 -5.93
CA GLN A 79 18.80 12.02 -5.09
C GLN A 79 18.30 13.25 -5.83
N ALA A 80 17.72 14.20 -5.10
CA ALA A 80 17.35 15.50 -5.66
C ALA A 80 18.58 16.36 -6.05
N ASP A 81 19.80 16.00 -5.61
CA ASP A 81 21.01 16.84 -5.69
C ASP A 81 22.29 16.12 -6.19
N GLY A 82 22.22 14.86 -6.62
CA GLY A 82 23.24 14.24 -7.49
C GLY A 82 24.64 14.02 -6.91
N LYS A 83 24.84 14.03 -5.58
CA LYS A 83 26.12 13.67 -4.95
C LYS A 83 25.94 12.75 -3.75
N PHE A 84 26.28 11.48 -3.93
CA PHE A 84 26.36 10.52 -2.84
C PHE A 84 27.68 10.70 -2.08
N VAL A 85 27.77 11.75 -1.28
CA VAL A 85 28.85 11.90 -0.28
C VAL A 85 28.19 12.25 1.04
N PHE A 86 27.88 11.23 1.86
CA PHE A 86 27.74 11.29 3.34
C PHE A 86 26.98 12.46 4.00
N GLU A 87 26.25 13.26 3.24
CA GLU A 87 25.59 14.49 3.68
C GLU A 87 24.08 14.26 3.62
N PHE A 88 23.58 13.44 4.55
CA PHE A 88 22.15 13.35 4.87
C PHE A 88 21.70 14.67 5.52
N HIS A 89 21.68 15.76 4.76
CA HIS A 89 21.12 17.01 5.22
C HIS A 89 19.61 16.88 5.38
N LYS A 90 19.08 17.30 6.54
CA LYS A 90 17.63 17.39 6.76
C LYS A 90 16.99 18.23 5.65
N GLY A 91 16.09 17.62 4.88
CA GLY A 91 15.31 18.30 3.83
C GLY A 91 15.58 17.84 2.40
N THR A 92 16.66 17.08 2.13
CA THR A 92 16.87 16.44 0.82
C THR A 92 16.23 15.06 0.81
N ALA A 93 15.07 14.91 0.15
CA ALA A 93 14.48 13.59 -0.03
C ALA A 93 15.41 12.69 -0.84
N SER A 94 15.83 11.59 -0.22
CA SER A 94 16.54 10.50 -0.90
C SER A 94 15.55 9.39 -1.20
N ARG A 95 15.45 8.95 -2.45
CA ARG A 95 14.61 7.83 -2.88
C ARG A 95 15.49 6.66 -3.32
N ILE A 96 15.21 5.47 -2.80
CA ILE A 96 15.77 4.21 -3.29
C ILE A 96 14.62 3.41 -3.89
N GLN A 97 14.72 3.11 -5.19
CA GLN A 97 13.73 2.36 -5.94
C GLN A 97 14.26 0.97 -6.24
N PHE A 98 13.51 -0.06 -5.89
CA PHE A 98 13.76 -1.45 -6.25
C PHE A 98 12.74 -1.88 -7.30
N ILE A 99 13.21 -2.47 -8.40
CA ILE A 99 12.37 -2.95 -9.49
C ILE A 99 12.35 -4.48 -9.47
N ARG A 100 11.18 -5.08 -9.25
CA ARG A 100 10.99 -6.54 -9.25
C ARG A 100 10.81 -7.10 -10.65
N GLU A 101 11.04 -8.41 -10.82
CA GLU A 101 10.92 -9.11 -12.12
C GLU A 101 9.54 -8.99 -12.77
N ASP A 102 8.50 -8.92 -11.95
CA ASP A 102 7.10 -8.70 -12.37
C ASP A 102 6.77 -7.24 -12.69
N ASN A 103 7.77 -6.35 -12.71
CA ASN A 103 7.67 -4.89 -12.82
C ASN A 103 6.99 -4.19 -11.64
N SER A 104 6.71 -4.89 -10.53
CA SER A 104 6.30 -4.24 -9.29
C SER A 104 7.42 -3.34 -8.77
N LEU A 105 7.06 -2.16 -8.25
CA LEU A 105 8.01 -1.18 -7.73
C LEU A 105 7.96 -1.12 -6.21
N ILE A 106 9.12 -0.98 -5.58
CA ILE A 106 9.24 -0.68 -4.16
C ILE A 106 10.08 0.59 -4.04
N ASP A 107 9.51 1.66 -3.50
CA ASP A 107 10.21 2.91 -3.27
C ASP A 107 10.37 3.15 -1.76
N LEU A 108 11.61 3.36 -1.32
CA LEU A 108 11.95 3.76 0.04
C LEU A 108 12.41 5.22 0.04
N TYR A 109 11.66 6.08 0.71
CA TYR A 109 11.95 7.52 0.82
C TYR A 109 12.50 7.83 2.21
N TYR A 110 13.51 8.69 2.25
CA TYR A 110 14.04 9.27 3.48
C TYR A 110 13.60 10.73 3.63
N ASN A 111 13.00 11.04 4.78
CA ASN A 111 12.59 12.36 5.24
C ASN A 111 11.78 13.20 4.23
N PRO A 112 10.77 12.62 3.54
CA PRO A 112 10.00 13.35 2.56
C PRO A 112 9.09 14.40 3.20
N LYS A 113 9.03 15.58 2.58
CA LYS A 113 8.14 16.66 3.01
C LYS A 113 6.86 16.71 2.17
N PHE A 114 5.72 16.73 2.84
CA PHE A 114 4.40 16.96 2.27
C PHE A 114 3.93 18.38 2.58
N THR A 115 3.46 19.07 1.55
CA THR A 115 2.96 20.45 1.64
C THR A 115 1.61 20.57 0.93
N SER A 116 1.00 21.74 1.02
CA SER A 116 -0.16 22.08 0.20
C SER A 116 0.22 22.09 -1.28
N GLU A 117 -0.78 22.00 -2.14
CA GLU A 117 -0.63 21.87 -3.61
C GLU A 117 0.26 22.95 -4.26
N ASP A 118 0.31 24.15 -3.67
CA ASP A 118 1.10 25.27 -4.16
C ASP A 118 2.62 25.08 -4.02
N VAL A 119 3.04 24.07 -3.24
CA VAL A 119 4.45 23.70 -3.05
C VAL A 119 4.62 22.24 -3.44
N ALA A 120 5.51 21.98 -4.40
CA ALA A 120 5.74 20.63 -4.89
C ALA A 120 6.16 19.68 -3.76
N SER A 121 5.26 18.78 -3.36
CA SER A 121 5.56 17.64 -2.49
C SER A 121 6.67 16.80 -3.12
N GLN A 122 7.58 16.28 -2.29
CA GLN A 122 8.69 15.44 -2.75
C GLN A 122 8.22 14.04 -3.20
N LEU A 123 6.96 13.67 -2.91
CA LEU A 123 6.30 12.50 -3.46
C LEU A 123 5.30 12.90 -4.56
N PRO A 124 5.20 12.13 -5.66
CA PRO A 124 4.17 12.33 -6.66
C PRO A 124 2.78 12.12 -6.05
N ASP A 125 1.80 12.88 -6.54
CA ASP A 125 0.35 12.71 -6.28
C ASP A 125 -0.07 12.63 -4.80
N THR A 126 0.71 13.25 -3.92
CA THR A 126 0.42 13.32 -2.48
C THR A 126 0.47 14.75 -1.95
N VAL A 127 -0.44 15.05 -1.03
CA VAL A 127 -0.62 16.40 -0.47
C VAL A 127 -0.93 16.35 1.02
N SER A 128 -0.57 17.42 1.72
CA SER A 128 -1.10 17.72 3.06
C SER A 128 -1.75 19.09 3.04
N VAL A 129 -3.05 19.15 3.33
CA VAL A 129 -3.87 20.36 3.10
C VAL A 129 -3.69 21.39 4.21
N THR A 130 -3.62 20.94 5.47
CA THR A 130 -3.71 21.85 6.63
C THR A 130 -2.35 22.29 7.13
N VAL A 131 -1.46 21.34 7.41
CA VAL A 131 -0.11 21.61 7.93
C VAL A 131 0.91 20.70 7.26
N PRO A 132 2.15 21.16 7.01
CA PRO A 132 3.19 20.31 6.46
C PRO A 132 3.42 19.07 7.32
N GLN A 133 3.58 17.91 6.67
CA GLN A 133 3.91 16.65 7.32
C GLN A 133 5.26 16.16 6.84
N GLN A 134 6.02 15.54 7.73
CA GLN A 134 7.38 15.07 7.42
C GLN A 134 7.68 13.80 8.23
N PRO A 135 7.19 12.63 7.79
CA PRO A 135 7.59 11.35 8.37
C PRO A 135 9.06 11.06 8.03
N ASP A 136 9.72 10.26 8.86
CA ASP A 136 11.15 9.98 8.69
C ASP A 136 11.42 9.04 7.51
N ILE A 137 10.59 8.02 7.31
CA ILE A 137 10.78 7.00 6.28
C ILE A 137 9.42 6.61 5.69
N ILE A 138 9.35 6.47 4.37
CA ILE A 138 8.15 5.97 3.67
C ILE A 138 8.53 4.79 2.80
N LEU A 139 7.79 3.69 2.95
CA LEU A 139 7.82 2.55 2.05
C LEU A 139 6.56 2.59 1.18
N ARG A 140 6.74 2.81 -0.13
CA ARG A 140 5.68 2.66 -1.12
C ARG A 140 5.90 1.38 -1.89
N ILE A 141 4.84 0.62 -2.07
CA ILE A 141 4.84 -0.59 -2.88
C ILE A 141 3.78 -0.37 -3.96
N THR A 142 4.17 -0.48 -5.23
CA THR A 142 3.26 -0.42 -6.37
C THR A 142 3.27 -1.79 -7.04
N PRO A 143 2.40 -2.73 -6.60
CA PRO A 143 2.33 -4.04 -7.19
C PRO A 143 1.77 -3.97 -8.62
N ASN A 144 2.32 -4.79 -9.51
CA ASN A 144 1.78 -4.98 -10.85
C ASN A 144 0.81 -6.18 -10.86
N ASP A 145 -0.21 -6.15 -9.98
CA ASP A 145 -1.09 -7.28 -9.72
C ASP A 145 -2.57 -7.00 -10.04
N LEU A 146 -2.91 -5.79 -10.46
CA LEU A 146 -4.27 -5.35 -10.80
C LEU A 146 -4.28 -4.51 -12.08
N HIS A 147 -5.48 -4.28 -12.64
CA HIS A 147 -5.65 -3.46 -13.84
C HIS A 147 -5.33 -1.97 -13.61
N GLN A 148 -5.65 -1.46 -12.43
CA GLN A 148 -5.32 -0.09 -12.05
C GLN A 148 -4.08 -0.11 -11.18
N GLU A 149 -3.22 0.89 -11.35
CA GLU A 149 -2.05 1.08 -10.49
C GLU A 149 -2.51 1.52 -9.10
N TYR A 150 -2.31 0.65 -8.11
CA TYR A 150 -2.47 0.98 -6.70
C TYR A 150 -1.10 1.14 -6.08
N THR A 151 -0.94 2.17 -5.26
CA THR A 151 0.27 2.33 -4.45
C THR A 151 -0.08 2.17 -2.98
N LEU A 152 0.59 1.22 -2.33
CA LEU A 152 0.45 0.90 -0.93
C LEU A 152 1.51 1.67 -0.14
N THR A 153 1.08 2.64 0.67
CA THR A 153 1.99 3.55 1.37
C THR A 153 2.02 3.25 2.87
N TYR A 154 3.21 2.91 3.37
CA TYR A 154 3.49 2.63 4.78
C TYR A 154 4.51 3.61 5.33
N LEU A 155 4.25 4.12 6.53
CA LEU A 155 5.11 5.10 7.18
C LEU A 155 5.92 4.44 8.29
N PHE A 156 7.20 4.78 8.39
CA PHE A 156 8.05 4.42 9.50
C PHE A 156 8.66 5.69 10.10
N ASP A 157 8.61 5.79 11.42
CA ASP A 157 9.12 6.95 12.13
C ASP A 157 10.03 6.49 13.28
N ALA A 158 11.25 7.02 13.32
CA ALA A 158 12.30 6.58 14.22
C ALA A 158 12.33 7.48 15.45
N LYS A 159 12.03 6.93 16.62
CA LYS A 159 12.01 7.67 17.89
C LYS A 159 13.08 7.15 18.85
N TYR A 160 14.15 7.94 18.98
CA TYR A 160 15.24 7.70 19.95
C TYR A 160 14.85 8.17 21.37
N ARG A 161 13.75 7.62 21.90
CA ARG A 161 13.31 7.80 23.29
C ARG A 161 12.37 6.67 23.68
N LEU A 162 12.34 6.33 24.97
CA LEU A 162 11.41 5.37 25.55
C LEU A 162 10.38 6.10 26.41
N LYS A 163 9.26 5.44 26.66
CA LYS A 163 8.32 5.83 27.71
C LYS A 163 9.04 5.79 29.05
N SER A 164 8.89 6.84 29.85
CA SER A 164 9.54 6.92 31.15
C SER A 164 8.96 5.87 32.09
N ASP A 165 9.79 4.90 32.48
CA ASP A 165 9.48 3.96 33.55
C ASP A 165 10.00 4.51 34.89
N LYS A 166 9.12 4.58 35.89
CA LYS A 166 9.47 5.05 37.24
C LYS A 166 10.12 3.95 38.08
N ASP A 167 9.80 2.69 37.80
CA ASP A 167 10.12 1.54 38.66
C ASP A 167 11.09 0.55 38.00
N GLY A 168 11.37 0.68 36.71
CA GLY A 168 12.34 -0.14 35.95
C GLY A 168 11.86 -1.57 35.66
N CYS A 169 10.57 -1.82 35.87
CA CYS A 169 9.91 -3.13 35.72
C CYS A 169 8.98 -3.18 34.50
N GLU A 170 8.72 -2.04 33.83
CA GLU A 170 7.89 -2.01 32.64
C GLU A 170 8.72 -2.39 31.40
N PRO A 171 8.11 -3.08 30.42
CA PRO A 171 8.78 -3.31 29.16
C PRO A 171 9.10 -2.00 28.45
N ASP A 172 10.18 -1.99 27.68
CA ASP A 172 10.53 -0.85 26.83
C ASP A 172 9.42 -0.59 25.80
N LEU A 173 8.83 0.60 25.86
CA LEU A 173 7.77 1.04 24.94
C LEU A 173 8.11 2.41 24.34
N PRO A 174 7.66 2.72 23.11
CA PRO A 174 7.72 4.08 22.60
C PRO A 174 6.78 5.00 23.40
N PRO A 175 7.07 6.31 23.43
CA PRO A 175 6.16 7.29 24.01
C PRO A 175 4.80 7.32 23.30
N ASP A 176 3.72 7.51 24.06
CA ASP A 176 2.35 7.51 23.52
C ASP A 176 2.14 8.61 22.48
N ASP A 177 2.86 9.73 22.58
CA ASP A 177 2.79 10.81 21.59
C ASP A 177 3.42 10.45 20.24
N ALA A 178 4.37 9.50 20.21
CA ALA A 178 4.89 8.94 18.96
C ALA A 178 3.82 8.14 18.21
N ILE A 179 3.07 7.30 18.93
CA ILE A 179 1.96 6.52 18.35
C ILE A 179 0.86 7.47 17.84
N ASN A 180 0.51 8.49 18.62
CA ASN A 180 -0.46 9.50 18.19
C ASN A 180 0.01 10.27 16.94
N GLN A 181 1.31 10.49 16.77
CA GLN A 181 1.85 11.11 15.56
C GLN A 181 1.58 10.25 14.32
N MET A 182 1.62 8.92 14.42
CA MET A 182 1.28 8.03 13.30
C MET A 182 -0.20 8.13 12.90
N HIS A 183 -1.10 8.26 13.86
CA HIS A 183 -2.51 8.53 13.56
C HIS A 183 -2.70 9.86 12.82
N ARG A 184 -1.97 10.92 13.24
CA ARG A 184 -2.01 12.22 12.56
C ARG A 184 -1.50 12.13 11.12
N TYR A 185 -0.37 11.46 10.90
CA TYR A 185 0.16 11.29 9.54
C TYR A 185 -0.81 10.51 8.64
N ARG A 186 -1.37 9.41 9.15
CA ARG A 186 -2.35 8.60 8.40
C ARG A 186 -3.55 9.42 7.94
N ASP A 187 -4.01 10.35 8.77
CA ASP A 187 -5.18 11.16 8.47
C ASP A 187 -4.90 12.46 7.71
N ALA A 188 -3.67 12.99 7.78
CA ALA A 188 -3.30 14.26 7.15
C ALA A 188 -2.67 14.13 5.75
N ILE A 189 -2.14 12.96 5.40
CA ILE A 189 -1.51 12.71 4.09
C ILE A 189 -2.56 12.08 3.15
N PHE A 190 -2.85 12.78 2.06
CA PHE A 190 -3.85 12.38 1.07
C PHE A 190 -3.22 12.13 -0.30
N PHE A 191 -3.86 11.24 -1.05
CA PHE A 191 -3.64 11.10 -2.47
C PHE A 191 -4.48 12.15 -3.22
N LYS A 192 -3.87 12.77 -4.22
CA LYS A 192 -4.55 13.65 -5.17
C LYS A 192 -3.94 13.48 -6.57
N ASP A 193 -4.76 13.08 -7.52
CA ASP A 193 -4.39 13.09 -8.93
C ASP A 193 -4.21 14.54 -9.40
N LYS A 194 -2.97 14.94 -9.67
CA LYS A 194 -2.65 16.30 -10.14
C LYS A 194 -3.18 16.58 -11.54
N ALA A 195 -3.45 15.56 -12.35
CA ALA A 195 -4.04 15.72 -13.67
C ALA A 195 -5.55 16.03 -13.58
N GLN A 196 -6.22 15.62 -12.49
CA GLN A 196 -7.64 15.80 -12.28
C GLN A 196 -7.93 16.76 -11.12
N LYS A 197 -7.97 18.07 -11.43
CA LYS A 197 -8.14 19.13 -10.41
C LYS A 197 -9.38 18.99 -9.53
N ASP A 198 -10.48 18.45 -10.07
CA ASP A 198 -11.77 18.34 -9.40
C ASP A 198 -11.97 16.98 -8.70
N GLU A 199 -10.98 16.08 -8.74
CA GLU A 199 -11.11 14.79 -8.06
C GLU A 199 -11.03 14.97 -6.53
N PRO A 200 -11.95 14.38 -5.73
CA PRO A 200 -11.87 14.45 -4.28
C PRO A 200 -10.61 13.76 -3.76
N LEU A 201 -10.10 14.27 -2.64
CA LEU A 201 -8.95 13.68 -1.94
C LEU A 201 -9.26 12.23 -1.54
N LYS A 202 -8.29 11.35 -1.75
CA LYS A 202 -8.36 9.94 -1.34
C LYS A 202 -7.36 9.67 -0.21
N LYS A 203 -7.62 8.63 0.58
CA LYS A 203 -6.69 8.18 1.62
C LYS A 203 -5.49 7.50 0.97
N GLU A 204 -4.27 7.91 1.33
CA GLU A 204 -3.01 7.35 0.80
C GLU A 204 -2.37 6.36 1.77
N VAL A 205 -2.32 6.71 3.06
CA VAL A 205 -1.54 5.96 4.06
C VAL A 205 -2.34 4.77 4.59
N ILE A 206 -1.76 3.58 4.43
CA ILE A 206 -2.35 2.31 4.89
C ILE A 206 -1.95 2.00 6.32
N GLY A 207 -0.68 2.23 6.67
CA GLY A 207 -0.14 1.93 7.99
C GLY A 207 1.00 2.83 8.43
N GLY A 208 1.26 2.82 9.74
CA GLY A 208 2.26 3.67 10.36
C GLY A 208 2.92 3.03 11.58
N TYR A 209 4.25 2.91 11.56
CA TYR A 209 4.99 2.14 12.55
C TYR A 209 6.11 2.97 13.19
N ILE A 210 6.21 2.90 14.51
CA ILE A 210 7.31 3.50 15.26
C ILE A 210 8.46 2.51 15.37
N LEU A 211 9.67 2.96 15.01
CA LEU A 211 10.92 2.26 15.30
C LEU A 211 11.56 2.90 16.53
N PHE A 212 11.79 2.11 17.56
CA PHE A 212 12.35 2.62 18.82
C PHE A 212 13.44 1.69 19.36
N PRO A 213 14.44 2.21 20.07
CA PRO A 213 15.57 1.43 20.58
C PRO A 213 15.22 0.66 21.87
N GLY A 214 14.11 -0.07 21.86
CA GLY A 214 13.69 -0.95 22.95
C GLY A 214 14.38 -2.31 22.92
N ASP A 215 14.47 -2.93 24.08
CA ASP A 215 15.06 -4.26 24.27
C ASP A 215 14.04 -5.25 24.85
N GLY A 216 14.33 -6.56 24.76
CA GLY A 216 13.48 -7.61 25.32
C GLY A 216 13.41 -8.88 24.48
N LYS A 217 12.69 -9.89 24.97
CA LYS A 217 12.51 -11.16 24.25
C LYS A 217 11.39 -11.04 23.22
N ALA A 218 11.57 -11.63 22.05
CA ALA A 218 10.57 -11.58 20.97
C ALA A 218 9.17 -12.07 21.41
N GLU A 219 9.10 -13.11 22.24
CA GLU A 219 7.85 -13.64 22.80
C GLU A 219 7.12 -12.68 23.74
N GLU A 220 7.84 -11.80 24.41
CA GLU A 220 7.26 -10.76 25.26
C GLU A 220 6.79 -9.59 24.40
N ILE A 221 7.59 -9.17 23.41
CA ILE A 221 7.22 -8.12 22.44
C ILE A 221 5.92 -8.48 21.71
N ARG A 222 5.77 -9.73 21.27
CA ARG A 222 4.56 -10.21 20.57
C ARG A 222 3.26 -10.02 21.39
N LYS A 223 3.35 -9.95 22.72
CA LYS A 223 2.22 -9.76 23.63
C LYS A 223 2.00 -8.29 23.99
N GLN A 224 2.90 -7.39 23.58
CA GLN A 224 2.79 -5.97 23.88
C GLN A 224 1.69 -5.32 23.05
N ARG A 225 1.02 -4.35 23.67
CA ARG A 225 -0.09 -3.60 23.07
C ARG A 225 0.25 -3.02 21.69
N TYR A 226 1.41 -2.36 21.55
CA TYR A 226 1.79 -1.69 20.30
C TYR A 226 2.28 -2.63 19.21
N TYR A 227 2.66 -3.87 19.55
CA TYR A 227 2.90 -4.91 18.56
C TYR A 227 1.57 -5.47 18.05
N LEU A 228 0.64 -5.79 18.95
CA LEU A 228 -0.68 -6.31 18.60
C LEU A 228 -1.50 -5.31 17.76
N SER A 229 -1.39 -4.01 18.06
CA SER A 229 -2.13 -2.97 17.33
C SER A 229 -1.73 -2.84 15.85
N VAL A 230 -0.56 -3.37 15.45
CA VAL A 230 -0.17 -3.48 14.03
C VAL A 230 -1.22 -4.28 13.27
N GLY A 231 -1.68 -5.42 13.81
CA GLY A 231 -2.70 -6.25 13.17
C GLY A 231 -4.13 -5.71 13.33
N GLU A 232 -4.39 -4.91 14.36
CA GLU A 232 -5.74 -4.38 14.62
C GLU A 232 -6.06 -3.11 13.85
N VAL A 233 -5.09 -2.18 13.69
CA VAL A 233 -5.36 -0.84 13.12
C VAL A 233 -4.28 -0.36 12.15
N ASN A 234 -3.33 -1.23 11.77
CA ASN A 234 -2.15 -0.90 10.96
C ASN A 234 -1.30 0.23 11.55
N ILE A 235 -1.38 0.45 12.87
CA ILE A 235 -0.54 1.39 13.60
C ILE A 235 0.06 0.70 14.81
N GLY A 236 1.37 0.79 14.99
CA GLY A 236 2.05 0.12 16.09
C GLY A 236 3.51 0.47 16.18
N ALA A 237 4.28 -0.40 16.82
CA ALA A 237 5.71 -0.17 17.03
C ALA A 237 6.52 -1.45 17.02
N PHE A 238 7.76 -1.32 16.53
CA PHE A 238 8.76 -2.38 16.52
C PHE A 238 10.03 -1.91 17.22
N PRO A 239 10.58 -2.71 18.15
CA PRO A 239 11.91 -2.45 18.68
C PRO A 239 12.95 -2.68 17.59
N LEU A 240 13.86 -1.73 17.43
CA LEU A 240 14.97 -1.83 16.48
C LEU A 240 16.21 -1.18 17.09
N THR A 241 17.20 -2.00 17.43
CA THR A 241 18.45 -1.57 18.06
C THR A 241 19.66 -2.06 17.25
N PRO A 242 20.78 -1.32 17.24
CA PRO A 242 22.01 -1.74 16.57
C PRO A 242 22.80 -2.80 17.35
N HIS A 243 22.26 -3.30 18.48
CA HIS A 243 22.96 -4.30 19.29
C HIS A 243 22.88 -5.68 18.61
N SER A 244 24.00 -6.40 18.60
CA SER A 244 24.14 -7.69 17.91
C SER A 244 23.26 -8.79 18.47
N ASP A 245 22.90 -8.71 19.76
CA ASP A 245 22.16 -9.77 20.45
C ASP A 245 20.65 -9.70 20.17
N ASN A 246 20.17 -8.65 19.49
CA ASN A 246 18.76 -8.42 19.16
C ASN A 246 18.32 -9.01 17.81
N LYS A 247 18.92 -10.15 17.44
CA LYS A 247 18.63 -10.81 16.17
C LYS A 247 17.15 -11.19 16.04
N GLU A 248 16.54 -11.76 17.08
CA GLU A 248 15.13 -12.16 17.06
C GLU A 248 14.18 -10.96 16.91
N LEU A 249 14.48 -9.83 17.57
CA LEU A 249 13.70 -8.60 17.43
C LEU A 249 13.82 -8.02 16.02
N ARG A 250 15.02 -8.09 15.43
CA ARG A 250 15.22 -7.69 14.05
C ARG A 250 14.46 -8.59 13.08
N GLU A 251 14.44 -9.90 13.33
CA GLU A 251 13.68 -10.88 12.55
C GLU A 251 12.16 -10.64 12.62
N LEU A 252 11.63 -10.11 13.74
CA LEU A 252 10.23 -9.67 13.83
C LEU A 252 9.90 -8.58 12.81
N LEU A 253 10.69 -7.49 12.81
CA LEU A 253 10.49 -6.38 11.88
C LEU A 253 10.73 -6.82 10.44
N GLN A 254 11.76 -7.64 10.20
CA GLN A 254 12.09 -8.17 8.89
C GLN A 254 10.94 -9.04 8.34
N GLY A 255 10.42 -9.98 9.12
CA GLY A 255 9.27 -10.80 8.72
C GLY A 255 8.01 -9.96 8.49
N PHE A 256 7.81 -8.91 9.27
CA PHE A 256 6.73 -7.95 9.05
C PHE A 256 6.90 -7.21 7.72
N VAL A 257 8.08 -6.63 7.45
CA VAL A 257 8.38 -5.94 6.18
C VAL A 257 8.24 -6.90 5.00
N GLY A 258 8.77 -8.13 5.11
CA GLY A 258 8.59 -9.19 4.13
C GLY A 258 7.11 -9.50 3.85
N SER A 259 6.27 -9.50 4.90
CA SER A 259 4.83 -9.69 4.72
C SER A 259 4.15 -8.55 3.96
N LEU A 260 4.56 -7.29 4.17
CA LEU A 260 4.06 -6.14 3.41
C LEU A 260 4.46 -6.24 1.93
N LEU A 261 5.68 -6.71 1.69
CA LEU A 261 6.28 -6.84 0.37
C LEU A 261 5.60 -7.91 -0.50
N VAL A 262 5.04 -8.97 0.07
CA VAL A 262 4.46 -10.11 -0.70
C VAL A 262 2.93 -10.01 -0.83
N LYS A 263 2.28 -9.14 -0.06
CA LYS A 263 0.82 -9.09 0.00
C LYS A 263 0.20 -8.54 -1.29
N GLU A 264 -0.84 -9.21 -1.78
CA GLU A 264 -1.62 -8.74 -2.93
C GLU A 264 -2.47 -7.53 -2.56
N THR A 265 -2.65 -6.62 -3.53
CA THR A 265 -3.35 -5.34 -3.32
C THR A 265 -4.79 -5.54 -2.83
N ASP A 266 -5.51 -6.52 -3.37
CA ASP A 266 -6.90 -6.78 -2.99
C ASP A 266 -7.04 -7.24 -1.53
N LYS A 267 -6.15 -8.12 -1.07
CA LYS A 267 -6.08 -8.54 0.34
C LYS A 267 -5.74 -7.39 1.27
N VAL A 268 -4.82 -6.51 0.87
CA VAL A 268 -4.50 -5.32 1.67
C VAL A 268 -5.74 -4.46 1.83
N MET A 269 -6.45 -4.17 0.73
CA MET A 269 -7.64 -3.32 0.74
C MET A 269 -8.81 -3.92 1.53
N GLU A 270 -8.93 -5.25 1.60
CA GLU A 270 -9.96 -5.93 2.41
C GLU A 270 -9.73 -5.82 3.93
N GLU A 271 -8.48 -5.65 4.35
CA GLU A 271 -8.12 -5.49 5.77
C GLU A 271 -8.21 -4.03 6.24
N ILE A 272 -8.28 -3.07 5.31
CA ILE A 272 -8.41 -1.66 5.69
C ILE A 272 -9.77 -1.44 6.34
N ILE A 273 -9.75 -0.91 7.57
CA ILE A 273 -10.95 -0.58 8.31
C ILE A 273 -11.64 0.62 7.66
N PRO A 274 -12.87 0.46 7.14
CA PRO A 274 -13.61 1.58 6.59
C PRO A 274 -14.19 2.46 7.69
N GLN A 275 -14.46 3.72 7.37
CA GLN A 275 -15.27 4.57 8.24
C GLN A 275 -16.68 4.00 8.39
N LYS A 276 -17.29 4.20 9.56
CA LYS A 276 -18.62 3.63 9.87
C LYS A 276 -19.65 4.06 8.82
N GLY A 277 -20.26 3.08 8.16
CA GLY A 277 -21.27 3.30 7.11
C GLY A 277 -20.70 3.57 5.72
N MET A 278 -19.39 3.62 5.57
CA MET A 278 -18.72 3.69 4.27
C MET A 278 -18.25 2.30 3.84
N LEU A 279 -18.21 2.08 2.53
CA LEU A 279 -17.53 0.95 1.91
C LEU A 279 -16.40 1.53 1.07
N TYR A 280 -15.21 0.93 1.19
CA TYR A 280 -14.08 1.29 0.34
C TYR A 280 -14.17 0.57 -1.00
N GLU A 281 -13.48 1.13 -2.00
CA GLU A 281 -13.46 0.56 -3.34
C GLU A 281 -12.93 -0.87 -3.31
N CYS A 282 -13.57 -1.76 -4.06
CA CYS A 282 -13.04 -3.08 -4.32
C CYS A 282 -12.11 -3.01 -5.54
N PRO A 283 -10.79 -3.17 -5.36
CA PRO A 283 -9.83 -3.01 -6.44
C PRO A 283 -9.85 -4.20 -7.42
N ASN A 284 -10.39 -5.35 -6.99
CA ASN A 284 -10.55 -6.56 -7.78
C ASN A 284 -12.02 -7.04 -7.77
N PRO A 285 -12.95 -6.27 -8.35
CA PRO A 285 -14.38 -6.59 -8.32
C PRO A 285 -14.71 -7.78 -9.21
N ASP A 286 -15.89 -8.36 -9.00
CA ASP A 286 -16.41 -9.42 -9.85
C ASP A 286 -16.88 -8.86 -11.20
N VAL A 287 -16.69 -9.69 -12.23
CA VAL A 287 -17.17 -9.50 -13.59
C VAL A 287 -18.13 -10.63 -13.94
N LEU A 288 -19.36 -10.29 -14.31
CA LEU A 288 -20.28 -11.26 -14.89
C LEU A 288 -19.90 -11.51 -16.34
N VAL A 289 -19.54 -12.74 -16.67
CA VAL A 289 -19.38 -13.21 -18.03
C VAL A 289 -20.71 -13.79 -18.52
N GLY A 290 -21.30 -13.17 -19.55
CA GLY A 290 -22.57 -13.59 -20.14
C GLY A 290 -22.42 -14.01 -21.60
N VAL A 291 -23.03 -15.15 -21.96
CA VAL A 291 -22.96 -15.66 -23.33
C VAL A 291 -23.83 -14.83 -24.29
N THR A 292 -23.23 -14.33 -25.36
CA THR A 292 -23.92 -13.61 -26.44
C THR A 292 -24.27 -14.57 -27.57
N ARG A 293 -25.44 -14.36 -28.20
CA ARG A 293 -25.92 -15.21 -29.31
C ARG A 293 -25.71 -14.58 -30.70
N ILE A 294 -25.03 -13.44 -30.74
CA ILE A 294 -24.76 -12.69 -31.96
C ILE A 294 -23.26 -12.58 -32.19
N PRO A 295 -22.82 -12.40 -33.44
CA PRO A 295 -21.42 -12.14 -33.74
C PRO A 295 -20.92 -10.84 -33.08
N PRO A 296 -19.61 -10.75 -32.75
CA PRO A 296 -19.01 -9.54 -32.16
C PRO A 296 -19.26 -8.27 -32.98
N GLU A 297 -19.21 -8.36 -34.30
CA GLU A 297 -19.44 -7.24 -35.24
C GLU A 297 -20.83 -6.60 -35.11
N ASP A 298 -21.82 -7.36 -34.63
CA ASP A 298 -23.19 -6.89 -34.44
C ASP A 298 -23.49 -6.43 -33.02
N TRP A 299 -22.56 -6.67 -32.07
CA TRP A 299 -22.77 -6.45 -30.65
C TRP A 299 -23.20 -5.03 -30.33
N GLU A 300 -22.40 -4.04 -30.70
CA GLU A 300 -22.66 -2.65 -30.33
C GLU A 300 -23.93 -2.12 -31.02
N ARG A 301 -24.12 -2.49 -32.30
CA ARG A 301 -25.27 -2.06 -33.11
C ARG A 301 -26.60 -2.58 -32.58
N LEU A 302 -26.66 -3.86 -32.21
CA LEU A 302 -27.93 -4.52 -31.84
C LEU A 302 -28.25 -4.42 -30.35
N TYR A 303 -27.23 -4.45 -29.49
CA TYR A 303 -27.45 -4.41 -28.05
C TYR A 303 -27.43 -2.99 -27.47
N GLN A 304 -26.93 -1.97 -28.17
CA GLN A 304 -27.08 -0.56 -27.80
C GLN A 304 -26.83 -0.29 -26.29
N GLN A 305 -25.66 -0.68 -25.78
CA GLN A 305 -25.29 -0.49 -24.37
C GLN A 305 -26.24 -1.14 -23.34
N LYS A 306 -26.96 -2.20 -23.72
CA LYS A 306 -27.63 -3.10 -22.77
C LYS A 306 -27.21 -4.53 -23.04
N TYR A 307 -27.24 -5.39 -22.03
CA TYR A 307 -27.19 -6.84 -22.19
C TYR A 307 -28.52 -7.44 -21.74
N VAL A 308 -28.99 -8.46 -22.44
CA VAL A 308 -30.23 -9.17 -22.14
C VAL A 308 -29.89 -10.63 -21.95
N SER A 309 -30.22 -11.14 -20.76
CA SER A 309 -29.99 -12.54 -20.39
C SER A 309 -30.78 -13.49 -21.29
N GLY A 310 -30.41 -14.77 -21.29
CA GLY A 310 -31.27 -15.86 -21.76
C GLY A 310 -32.41 -16.15 -20.78
N GLU A 311 -33.08 -17.30 -20.97
CA GLU A 311 -34.20 -17.78 -20.14
C GLU A 311 -33.85 -17.97 -18.66
N ARG A 312 -32.59 -18.28 -18.37
CA ARG A 312 -32.09 -18.36 -17.00
C ARG A 312 -31.61 -16.98 -16.58
N ILE A 313 -32.00 -16.53 -15.39
CA ILE A 313 -31.46 -15.33 -14.74
C ILE A 313 -30.30 -15.78 -13.82
N PRO A 314 -29.13 -15.10 -13.83
CA PRO A 314 -28.04 -15.45 -12.93
C PRO A 314 -28.46 -15.31 -11.45
N ALA A 315 -28.41 -16.40 -10.69
CA ALA A 315 -28.91 -16.45 -9.30
C ALA A 315 -28.13 -15.55 -8.31
N GLN A 316 -26.93 -15.11 -8.68
CA GLN A 316 -26.06 -14.25 -7.85
C GLN A 316 -25.97 -12.82 -8.41
N PHE A 317 -26.82 -12.45 -9.34
CA PHE A 317 -26.83 -11.08 -9.87
C PHE A 317 -27.27 -10.08 -8.79
N GLY A 318 -26.55 -8.98 -8.64
CA GLY A 318 -26.74 -8.02 -7.55
C GLY A 318 -26.23 -8.49 -6.18
N LYS A 319 -25.62 -9.68 -6.09
CA LYS A 319 -24.85 -10.15 -4.94
C LYS A 319 -23.35 -10.04 -5.28
N ARG A 320 -22.49 -10.12 -4.26
CA ARG A 320 -21.02 -9.95 -4.35
C ARG A 320 -20.58 -8.53 -4.74
N LYS A 321 -19.27 -8.31 -4.85
CA LYS A 321 -18.63 -7.04 -5.28
C LYS A 321 -18.69 -6.90 -6.82
N LEU A 322 -19.83 -7.20 -7.45
CA LEU A 322 -20.02 -7.19 -8.90
C LEU A 322 -20.06 -5.75 -9.43
N ARG A 323 -19.17 -5.43 -10.38
CA ARG A 323 -19.09 -4.09 -10.99
C ARG A 323 -19.10 -4.10 -12.51
N TYR A 324 -18.62 -5.18 -13.13
CA TYR A 324 -18.44 -5.25 -14.57
C TYR A 324 -19.22 -6.39 -15.22
N PHE A 325 -19.47 -6.25 -16.52
CA PHE A 325 -20.04 -7.27 -17.38
C PHE A 325 -19.12 -7.50 -18.59
N ALA A 326 -18.89 -8.76 -18.95
CA ALA A 326 -18.10 -9.15 -20.11
C ALA A 326 -18.92 -10.03 -21.06
N PRO A 327 -19.12 -9.63 -22.33
CA PRO A 327 -19.75 -10.49 -23.32
C PRO A 327 -18.80 -11.63 -23.74
N TYR A 328 -19.30 -12.86 -23.64
CA TYR A 328 -18.62 -14.04 -24.17
C TYR A 328 -19.22 -14.42 -25.52
N PHE A 329 -18.39 -14.41 -26.56
CA PHE A 329 -18.78 -14.80 -27.91
C PHE A 329 -18.43 -16.26 -28.18
N PRO A 330 -19.41 -17.18 -28.33
CA PRO A 330 -19.16 -18.58 -28.61
C PRO A 330 -18.20 -18.80 -29.78
N GLY A 331 -17.20 -19.67 -29.58
CA GLY A 331 -16.18 -19.97 -30.58
C GLY A 331 -15.04 -18.95 -30.71
N LYS A 332 -15.17 -17.76 -30.09
CA LYS A 332 -14.10 -16.74 -30.06
C LYS A 332 -13.57 -16.52 -28.64
N GLY A 333 -14.44 -16.12 -27.71
CA GLY A 333 -14.03 -15.77 -26.34
C GLY A 333 -14.55 -14.41 -25.89
N VAL A 334 -13.87 -13.82 -24.91
CA VAL A 334 -14.10 -12.46 -24.43
C VAL A 334 -13.03 -11.54 -25.01
N VAL A 335 -13.41 -10.33 -25.41
CA VAL A 335 -12.51 -9.29 -25.95
C VAL A 335 -12.64 -7.96 -25.18
N CYS A 336 -13.76 -7.75 -24.49
CA CYS A 336 -14.04 -6.50 -23.79
C CYS A 336 -14.88 -6.73 -22.54
N TYR A 337 -14.97 -5.71 -21.70
CA TYR A 337 -15.87 -5.63 -20.57
C TYR A 337 -16.41 -4.21 -20.40
N TYR A 338 -17.50 -4.08 -19.65
CA TYR A 338 -18.27 -2.86 -19.49
C TYR A 338 -18.61 -2.63 -18.03
N GLU A 339 -18.65 -1.36 -17.60
CA GLU A 339 -19.24 -1.00 -16.31
C GLU A 339 -20.74 -1.30 -16.29
N ILE A 340 -21.23 -1.85 -15.19
CA ILE A 340 -22.66 -2.03 -14.97
C ILE A 340 -23.20 -0.73 -14.35
N GLU A 341 -23.99 0.02 -15.12
CA GLU A 341 -24.65 1.24 -14.62
C GLU A 341 -25.93 0.94 -13.84
N GLY A 342 -26.54 -0.20 -14.13
CA GLY A 342 -27.77 -0.61 -13.48
C GLY A 342 -28.34 -1.87 -14.10
N TYR A 343 -29.38 -2.41 -13.48
CA TYR A 343 -30.06 -3.58 -13.99
C TYR A 343 -31.54 -3.57 -13.61
N SER A 344 -32.32 -4.33 -14.37
CA SER A 344 -33.74 -4.52 -14.12
C SER A 344 -34.18 -5.89 -14.64
N VAL A 345 -35.30 -6.38 -14.13
CA VAL A 345 -35.96 -7.57 -14.68
C VAL A 345 -37.15 -7.08 -15.51
N GLN A 346 -37.21 -7.50 -16.78
CA GLN A 346 -38.24 -7.08 -17.74
C GLN A 346 -38.71 -8.28 -18.58
N LYS A 347 -39.94 -8.24 -19.10
CA LYS A 347 -40.43 -9.31 -20.00
C LYS A 347 -39.76 -9.23 -21.36
N ARG A 348 -39.43 -10.38 -21.95
CA ARG A 348 -38.64 -10.45 -23.18
C ARG A 348 -39.25 -9.71 -24.38
N ASN A 349 -40.57 -9.63 -24.46
CA ASN A 349 -41.34 -8.93 -25.47
C ASN A 349 -41.45 -7.41 -25.26
N GLU A 350 -41.09 -6.90 -24.08
CA GLU A 350 -41.14 -5.47 -23.75
C GLU A 350 -39.77 -4.77 -23.93
N ILE A 351 -38.67 -5.53 -24.03
CA ILE A 351 -37.28 -5.00 -24.04
C ILE A 351 -36.89 -4.32 -25.36
N TYR A 352 -37.45 -4.79 -26.48
CA TYR A 352 -37.16 -4.28 -27.82
C TYR A 352 -38.46 -3.97 -28.54
N ALA A 353 -38.47 -2.92 -29.37
CA ALA A 353 -39.60 -2.65 -30.26
C ALA A 353 -39.80 -3.79 -31.26
N SER A 354 -41.03 -3.99 -31.74
CA SER A 354 -41.36 -5.05 -32.71
C SER A 354 -40.57 -4.98 -34.01
N SER A 355 -40.06 -3.79 -34.38
CA SER A 355 -39.19 -3.57 -35.55
C SER A 355 -37.71 -3.94 -35.32
N HIS A 356 -37.30 -4.20 -34.08
CA HIS A 356 -35.90 -4.43 -33.75
C HIS A 356 -35.48 -5.89 -34.09
N PRO A 357 -34.28 -6.14 -34.65
CA PRO A 357 -33.86 -7.49 -35.03
C PRO A 357 -33.84 -8.52 -33.90
N LEU A 358 -33.62 -8.04 -32.66
CA LEU A 358 -33.65 -8.87 -31.46
C LEU A 358 -35.04 -8.98 -30.81
N TYR A 359 -36.12 -8.50 -31.42
CA TYR A 359 -37.46 -8.68 -30.86
C TYR A 359 -37.86 -10.16 -30.82
N LYS A 360 -38.52 -10.57 -29.74
CA LYS A 360 -39.18 -11.89 -29.63
C LYS A 360 -40.48 -11.72 -28.86
N ASN A 361 -41.57 -12.26 -29.39
CA ASN A 361 -42.85 -12.31 -28.68
C ASN A 361 -42.83 -13.41 -27.62
N ASP A 362 -42.18 -13.13 -26.50
CA ASP A 362 -41.95 -14.03 -25.38
C ASP A 362 -42.26 -13.28 -24.07
N PRO A 363 -43.23 -13.73 -23.26
CA PRO A 363 -43.62 -13.04 -22.03
C PRO A 363 -42.70 -13.35 -20.84
N SER A 364 -41.73 -14.25 -20.97
CA SER A 364 -40.88 -14.63 -19.85
C SER A 364 -39.87 -13.55 -19.48
N GLU A 365 -39.50 -13.51 -18.20
CA GLU A 365 -38.64 -12.48 -17.63
C GLU A 365 -37.18 -12.66 -18.02
N ARG A 366 -36.47 -11.54 -18.19
CA ARG A 366 -35.04 -11.48 -18.45
C ARG A 366 -34.39 -10.44 -17.58
N LEU A 367 -33.14 -10.70 -17.21
CA LEU A 367 -32.28 -9.69 -16.66
C LEU A 367 -31.78 -8.78 -17.80
N VAL A 368 -32.03 -7.49 -17.65
CA VAL A 368 -31.51 -6.43 -18.52
C VAL A 368 -30.46 -5.66 -17.74
N VAL A 369 -29.22 -5.67 -18.23
CA VAL A 369 -28.08 -4.97 -17.64
C VAL A 369 -27.77 -3.76 -18.52
N ARG A 370 -27.67 -2.58 -17.94
CA ARG A 370 -27.22 -1.36 -18.63
C ARG A 370 -25.70 -1.28 -18.55
N LEU A 371 -25.07 -1.11 -19.70
CA LEU A 371 -23.62 -1.12 -19.88
C LEU A 371 -23.15 0.31 -20.12
N GLY A 372 -22.21 0.77 -19.30
CA GLY A 372 -21.59 2.09 -19.43
C GLY A 372 -20.30 2.03 -20.24
N LYS A 373 -19.22 2.56 -19.66
CA LYS A 373 -17.90 2.65 -20.30
C LYS A 373 -17.36 1.26 -20.69
N LYS A 374 -16.86 1.16 -21.93
CA LYS A 374 -16.22 -0.03 -22.51
C LYS A 374 -14.71 -0.03 -22.22
N TYR A 375 -14.19 -1.20 -21.91
CA TYR A 375 -12.76 -1.50 -21.76
C TYR A 375 -12.41 -2.70 -22.64
N VAL A 376 -11.31 -2.60 -23.40
CA VAL A 376 -10.84 -3.68 -24.28
C VAL A 376 -9.74 -4.46 -23.55
N ILE A 377 -9.75 -5.78 -23.69
CA ILE A 377 -8.78 -6.68 -23.09
C ILE A 377 -7.68 -6.92 -24.14
N GLY A 378 -6.47 -6.41 -23.88
CA GLY A 378 -5.35 -6.50 -24.83
C GLY A 378 -5.60 -5.72 -26.15
N GLU A 379 -4.72 -5.90 -27.12
CA GLU A 379 -4.83 -5.31 -28.47
C GLU A 379 -5.84 -6.09 -29.34
N ASP A 380 -7.13 -6.08 -28.95
CA ASP A 380 -8.24 -6.73 -29.66
C ASP A 380 -8.15 -8.27 -29.80
N GLU A 381 -7.40 -8.94 -28.93
CA GLU A 381 -7.36 -10.41 -28.89
C GLU A 381 -8.57 -11.01 -28.14
N TYR A 382 -9.02 -12.19 -28.57
CA TYR A 382 -10.06 -12.94 -27.88
C TYR A 382 -9.46 -13.98 -26.93
N PHE A 383 -9.99 -14.02 -25.71
CA PHE A 383 -9.56 -14.92 -24.65
C PHE A 383 -10.65 -15.92 -24.28
N VAL A 384 -10.30 -17.20 -24.24
CA VAL A 384 -11.26 -18.29 -24.00
C VAL A 384 -11.37 -18.59 -22.50
N LEU A 385 -12.58 -18.90 -22.05
CA LEU A 385 -12.84 -19.47 -20.71
C LEU A 385 -13.04 -20.98 -20.80
N ASP A 386 -12.39 -21.74 -19.91
CA ASP A 386 -12.62 -23.19 -19.80
C ASP A 386 -14.04 -23.45 -19.23
N ASN A 387 -14.83 -24.35 -19.84
CA ASN A 387 -16.19 -24.73 -19.41
C ASN A 387 -17.21 -23.56 -19.31
N VAL A 388 -17.64 -23.04 -20.45
CA VAL A 388 -18.59 -21.92 -20.59
C VAL A 388 -20.00 -22.34 -20.15
N ASN A 389 -20.38 -21.98 -18.93
CA ASN A 389 -21.78 -21.96 -18.48
C ASN A 389 -22.40 -20.62 -18.96
N PRO A 390 -23.72 -20.49 -19.21
CA PRO A 390 -24.33 -19.26 -19.73
C PRO A 390 -24.04 -18.00 -18.91
N TYR A 391 -23.76 -18.19 -17.61
CA TYR A 391 -23.31 -17.15 -16.69
C TYR A 391 -22.18 -17.68 -15.83
N ARG A 392 -21.07 -16.93 -15.77
CA ARG A 392 -19.96 -17.17 -14.84
C ARG A 392 -19.50 -15.86 -14.23
N TYR A 393 -18.91 -15.94 -13.05
CA TYR A 393 -18.25 -14.82 -12.40
C TYR A 393 -16.74 -15.05 -12.45
N VAL A 394 -15.99 -14.03 -12.85
CA VAL A 394 -14.53 -13.98 -12.77
C VAL A 394 -14.14 -12.70 -12.07
N ASN A 395 -13.00 -12.68 -11.38
CA ASN A 395 -12.49 -11.42 -10.83
C ASN A 395 -11.85 -10.58 -11.96
N LEU A 396 -11.81 -9.26 -11.79
CA LEU A 396 -11.27 -8.34 -12.79
C LEU A 396 -9.81 -8.67 -13.12
N LYS A 397 -9.00 -9.02 -12.11
CA LYS A 397 -7.59 -9.42 -12.28
C LYS A 397 -7.41 -10.55 -13.29
N SER A 398 -8.16 -11.65 -13.15
CA SER A 398 -8.08 -12.78 -14.08
C SER A 398 -8.50 -12.42 -15.49
N LEU A 399 -9.42 -11.46 -15.62
CA LEU A 399 -9.89 -10.99 -16.92
C LEU A 399 -8.85 -10.10 -17.61
N THR A 400 -8.15 -9.27 -16.87
CA THR A 400 -7.18 -8.29 -17.40
C THR A 400 -5.75 -8.82 -17.51
N HIS A 401 -5.43 -9.92 -16.80
CA HIS A 401 -4.14 -10.60 -16.85
C HIS A 401 -4.30 -12.06 -17.31
N PRO A 402 -4.68 -12.30 -18.58
CA PRO A 402 -4.83 -13.65 -19.11
C PRO A 402 -3.48 -14.37 -19.18
N VAL A 403 -3.50 -15.70 -18.99
CA VAL A 403 -2.31 -16.55 -19.13
C VAL A 403 -2.34 -17.18 -20.52
N GLY A 404 -1.58 -16.60 -21.45
CA GLY A 404 -1.71 -16.92 -22.88
C GLY A 404 -3.09 -16.51 -23.40
N LYS A 405 -3.77 -17.38 -24.16
CA LYS A 405 -5.13 -17.12 -24.70
C LYS A 405 -6.28 -17.56 -23.78
N LYS A 406 -6.00 -17.78 -22.50
CA LYS A 406 -6.97 -18.29 -21.52
C LYS A 406 -7.13 -17.37 -20.33
N ILE A 407 -8.38 -17.16 -19.94
CA ILE A 407 -8.75 -16.52 -18.67
C ILE A 407 -8.86 -17.61 -17.61
N LYS A 408 -8.03 -17.53 -16.57
CA LYS A 408 -8.15 -18.45 -15.42
C LYS A 408 -9.46 -18.18 -14.69
N ILE A 409 -10.15 -19.26 -14.35
CA ILE A 409 -11.35 -19.17 -13.53
C ILE A 409 -10.92 -19.43 -12.09
N THR A 410 -11.14 -18.44 -11.23
CA THR A 410 -11.04 -18.64 -9.78
C THR A 410 -12.25 -19.49 -9.34
N PRO A 411 -12.04 -20.60 -8.60
CA PRO A 411 -13.11 -21.52 -8.20
C PRO A 411 -14.24 -20.87 -7.38
#